data_AF-A0A8J7FAX6-F1
#
_entry.id   AF-A0A8J7FAX6-F1
#
_cell.length_a   1.000
_cell.length_b   1.000
_cell.length_c   1.000
_cell.angle_alpha   90.00
_cell.angle_beta   90.00
_cell.angle_gamma   90.00
#
_symmetry.space_group_name_H-M   'P 1'
#
loop_
_entity.id
_entity.type
_entity.pdbx_description
1 polymer ?
#
loop_
_entity_poly.entity_id
_entity_poly.type
_entity_poly.pdbx_seq_one_letter_code
_entity_poly.pdbx_strand_id
1 'polypeptide(L)'
;MNATTCPTPSPLNDEAFISAFEDLSLSPELFDHKGHMRICWLYLNRYSLDIALQRTCDGIQSYATSLGATDKFDYPLTAAFVRIMSQRVDADTTANWATFLDQNKDLVDDAKGVIRQYDATLVK
;
A
#
# COMPACT_ATOMS: atom_id res chain seq x y z
N MET A 1 23.03 14.42 29.08
CA MET A 1 23.13 14.29 27.62
C MET A 1 22.45 12.98 27.28
N ASN A 2 21.16 13.00 26.94
CA ASN A 2 20.43 11.78 26.63
C ASN A 2 20.16 11.79 25.13
N ALA A 3 20.89 10.94 24.40
CA ALA A 3 20.59 10.65 23.02
C ALA A 3 19.26 9.88 23.00
N THR A 4 18.18 10.54 22.57
CA THR A 4 16.95 9.88 22.19
C THR A 4 17.24 9.15 20.88
N THR A 5 17.69 7.90 20.99
CA THR A 5 17.70 7.00 19.83
C THR A 5 16.25 6.68 19.50
N CYS A 6 15.75 7.22 18.40
CA CYS A 6 14.54 6.72 17.75
C CYS A 6 14.72 5.20 17.59
N PRO A 7 13.83 4.36 18.14
CA PRO A 7 13.87 2.95 17.84
C PRO A 7 13.62 2.82 16.34
N THR A 8 14.61 2.31 15.60
CA THR A 8 14.36 1.79 14.25
C THR A 8 13.18 0.82 14.36
N PRO A 9 12.07 1.06 13.64
CA PRO A 9 10.92 0.16 13.72
C PRO A 9 11.37 -1.23 13.25
N SER A 10 11.32 -2.21 14.15
CA SER A 10 11.35 -3.61 13.76
C SER A 10 10.25 -3.82 12.72
N PRO A 11 10.48 -4.55 11.61
CA PRO A 11 9.46 -4.73 10.60
C PRO A 11 8.25 -5.39 11.25
N LEU A 12 7.16 -4.65 11.36
CA LEU A 12 5.88 -5.16 11.87
C LEU A 12 5.55 -6.42 11.07
N ASN A 13 5.12 -7.49 11.75
CA ASN A 13 4.52 -8.61 11.04
C ASN A 13 3.22 -8.16 10.35
N ASP A 14 2.69 -8.99 9.46
CA ASP A 14 1.57 -8.61 8.60
C ASP A 14 0.30 -8.25 9.37
N GLU A 15 -0.03 -8.97 10.44
CA GLU A 15 -1.18 -8.64 11.29
C GLU A 15 -0.99 -7.32 12.04
N ALA A 16 0.19 -7.10 12.62
CA ALA A 16 0.51 -5.87 13.34
C ALA A 16 0.54 -4.66 12.40
N PHE A 17 1.00 -4.85 11.16
CA PHE A 17 1.00 -3.81 10.13
C PHE A 17 -0.43 -3.40 9.74
N ILE A 18 -1.32 -4.38 9.51
CA ILE A 18 -2.73 -4.12 9.20
C ILE A 18 -3.44 -3.47 10.37
N SER A 19 -3.30 -4.01 11.58
CA SER A 19 -3.95 -3.43 12.78
C SER A 19 -3.49 -1.99 12.99
N ALA A 20 -2.18 -1.71 12.90
CA ALA A 20 -1.69 -0.34 13.05
C ALA A 20 -2.23 0.59 11.96
N PHE A 21 -2.36 0.12 10.72
CA PHE A 21 -2.95 0.89 9.63
C PHE A 21 -4.44 1.16 9.84
N GLU A 22 -5.22 0.13 10.16
CA GLU A 22 -6.67 0.22 10.41
C GLU A 22 -7.00 1.08 11.63
N ASP A 23 -6.16 1.04 12.66
CA ASP A 23 -6.29 1.86 13.88
C ASP A 23 -5.67 3.27 13.73
N LEU A 24 -5.19 3.63 12.53
CA LEU A 24 -4.56 4.92 12.23
C LEU A 24 -3.33 5.23 13.11
N SER A 25 -2.68 4.19 13.64
CA SER A 25 -1.53 4.26 14.56
C SER A 25 -0.21 3.81 13.92
N LEU A 26 -0.25 3.37 12.66
CA LEU A 26 0.95 3.07 11.87
C LEU A 26 1.89 4.27 11.91
N SER A 27 3.20 4.04 11.98
CA SER A 27 4.17 5.13 11.86
C SER A 27 4.07 5.78 10.47
N PRO A 28 4.03 7.12 10.33
CA PRO A 28 3.95 7.78 9.02
C PRO A 28 5.10 7.42 8.07
N GLU A 29 6.26 7.01 8.61
CA GLU A 29 7.40 6.53 7.80
C GLU A 29 7.13 5.21 7.08
N LEU A 30 6.14 4.44 7.56
CA LEU A 30 5.67 3.20 6.96
C LEU A 30 4.45 3.41 6.05
N PHE A 31 3.89 4.62 6.00
CA PHE A 31 2.82 5.03 5.09
C PHE A 31 3.41 5.67 3.82
N ASP A 32 4.43 5.03 3.27
CA ASP A 32 5.07 5.39 2.02
C ASP A 32 4.50 4.57 0.85
N HIS A 33 5.11 4.71 -0.33
CA HIS A 33 4.70 3.94 -1.50
C HIS A 33 4.70 2.43 -1.23
N LYS A 34 5.78 1.89 -0.66
CA LYS A 34 5.88 0.45 -0.33
C LYS A 34 4.87 0.05 0.75
N GLY A 35 4.53 0.94 1.68
CA GLY A 35 3.47 0.77 2.65
C GLY A 35 2.10 0.56 1.99
N HIS A 36 1.75 1.42 1.02
CA HIS A 36 0.51 1.26 0.24
C HIS A 36 0.51 -0.05 -0.54
N MET A 37 1.63 -0.39 -1.19
CA MET A 37 1.78 -1.68 -1.87
C MET A 37 1.55 -2.84 -0.90
N ARG A 38 2.13 -2.78 0.32
CA ARG A 38 2.00 -3.83 1.33
C ARG A 38 0.57 -4.00 1.81
N ILE A 39 -0.16 -2.91 2.11
CA ILE A 39 -1.58 -2.98 2.47
C ILE A 39 -2.40 -3.63 1.35
N CYS A 40 -2.20 -3.18 0.11
CA CYS A 40 -2.91 -3.73 -1.03
C CYS A 40 -2.62 -5.23 -1.21
N TRP A 41 -1.34 -5.62 -1.16
CA TRP A 41 -0.93 -7.03 -1.22
C TRP A 41 -1.59 -7.86 -0.10
N LEU A 42 -1.56 -7.38 1.14
CA LEU A 42 -2.17 -8.09 2.27
C LEU A 42 -3.67 -8.26 2.13
N TYR A 43 -4.39 -7.22 1.69
CA TYR A 43 -5.83 -7.32 1.47
C TYR A 43 -6.20 -8.20 0.28
N LEU A 44 -5.42 -8.17 -0.81
CA LEU A 44 -5.62 -9.05 -1.97
C LEU A 44 -5.39 -10.53 -1.65
N ASN A 45 -4.52 -10.83 -0.68
CA ASN A 45 -4.32 -12.20 -0.21
C ASN A 45 -5.40 -12.69 0.79
N ARG A 46 -6.21 -11.78 1.34
CA ARG A 46 -7.22 -12.10 2.37
C ARG A 46 -8.66 -12.01 1.87
N TYR A 47 -8.90 -11.20 0.85
CA TYR A 47 -10.23 -10.83 0.41
C TYR A 47 -10.37 -10.91 -1.10
N SER A 48 -11.61 -10.96 -1.60
CA SER A 48 -11.87 -10.75 -3.03
C SER A 48 -11.42 -9.36 -3.47
N LEU A 49 -11.18 -9.20 -4.77
CA LEU A 49 -10.77 -7.92 -5.36
C LEU A 49 -11.66 -6.74 -4.93
N ASP A 50 -12.98 -6.91 -4.98
CA ASP A 50 -13.91 -5.82 -4.63
C ASP A 50 -13.76 -5.38 -3.18
N ILE A 51 -13.59 -6.33 -2.26
CA ILE A 51 -13.40 -6.04 -0.83
C ILE A 51 -12.02 -5.42 -0.59
N ALA A 52 -10.97 -5.95 -1.23
CA ALA A 52 -9.61 -5.43 -1.11
C ALA A 52 -9.53 -4.00 -1.64
N LEU A 53 -10.15 -3.71 -2.79
CA LEU A 53 -10.23 -2.37 -3.36
C LEU A 53 -10.91 -1.39 -2.42
N GLN A 54 -12.10 -1.74 -1.90
CA GLN A 54 -12.82 -0.88 -0.98
C GLN A 54 -12.00 -0.60 0.28
N ARG A 55 -11.45 -1.64 0.91
CA ARG A 55 -10.64 -1.51 2.13
C ARG A 55 -9.37 -0.70 1.92
N THR A 56 -8.66 -0.91 0.81
CA THR A 56 -7.44 -0.14 0.51
C THR A 56 -7.77 1.34 0.29
N CYS A 57 -8.78 1.66 -0.53
CA CYS A 57 -9.15 3.05 -0.78
C CYS A 57 -9.62 3.77 0.49
N ASP A 58 -10.54 3.15 1.25
CA ASP A 58 -11.09 3.76 2.46
C ASP A 58 -10.01 3.92 3.55
N GLY A 59 -9.14 2.91 3.71
CA GLY A 59 -8.05 2.95 4.67
C GLY A 59 -7.03 4.03 4.34
N ILE A 60 -6.59 4.12 3.08
CA ILE A 60 -5.62 5.15 2.66
C ILE A 60 -6.23 6.54 2.82
N GLN A 61 -7.49 6.73 2.45
CA GLN A 61 -8.19 8.00 2.65
C GLN A 61 -8.29 8.37 4.13
N SER A 62 -8.69 7.43 4.98
CA SER A 62 -8.83 7.66 6.43
C SER A 62 -7.50 7.98 7.09
N TYR A 63 -6.44 7.27 6.72
CA TYR A 63 -5.09 7.49 7.22
C TYR A 63 -4.50 8.82 6.71
N ALA A 64 -4.66 9.15 5.44
CA ALA A 64 -4.27 10.47 4.93
C ALA A 64 -5.02 11.60 5.65
N THR A 65 -6.30 11.37 6.00
CA THR A 65 -7.11 12.32 6.77
C THR A 65 -6.59 12.49 8.20
N SER A 66 -6.19 11.41 8.88
CA SER A 66 -5.65 11.51 10.25
C SER A 66 -4.33 12.29 10.31
N LEU A 67 -3.55 12.28 9.22
CA LEU A 67 -2.34 13.09 9.06
C LEU A 67 -2.60 14.52 8.59
N GLY A 68 -3.85 14.92 8.33
CA GLY A 68 -4.20 16.22 7.77
C GLY A 68 -3.78 16.43 6.31
N ALA A 69 -3.56 15.34 5.56
CA ALA A 69 -3.06 15.33 4.18
C ALA A 69 -4.12 14.83 3.18
N THR A 70 -5.37 15.25 3.36
CA THR A 70 -6.53 14.79 2.56
C THR A 70 -6.42 15.13 1.08
N ASP A 71 -5.73 16.21 0.74
CA ASP A 71 -5.49 16.70 -0.62
C ASP A 71 -4.57 15.79 -1.45
N LYS A 72 -3.84 14.87 -0.80
CA LYS A 72 -2.92 13.94 -1.45
C LYS A 72 -3.57 12.64 -1.90
N PHE A 73 -4.80 12.34 -1.46
CA PHE A 73 -5.49 11.12 -1.83
C PHE A 73 -6.25 11.29 -3.17
N ASP A 74 -5.99 10.39 -4.10
CA ASP A 74 -6.69 10.29 -5.39
C ASP A 74 -7.33 8.90 -5.51
N TYR A 75 -8.66 8.85 -5.42
CA TYR A 75 -9.40 7.59 -5.43
C TYR A 75 -9.26 6.85 -6.76
N PRO A 76 -9.52 7.46 -7.94
CA PRO A 76 -9.29 6.81 -9.23
C PRO A 76 -7.88 6.22 -9.38
N LEU A 77 -6.84 6.98 -9.00
CA LEU A 77 -5.45 6.53 -9.07
C LEU A 77 -5.23 5.31 -8.16
N THR A 78 -5.70 5.37 -6.91
CA THR A 78 -5.56 4.29 -5.93
C THR A 78 -6.31 3.04 -6.39
N ALA A 79 -7.52 3.20 -6.91
CA ALA A 79 -8.34 2.10 -7.40
C ALA A 79 -7.75 1.44 -8.65
N ALA A 80 -7.10 2.20 -9.54
CA ALA A 80 -6.34 1.64 -10.66
C ALA A 80 -5.12 0.86 -10.17
N PHE A 81 -4.39 1.42 -9.21
CA PHE A 81 -3.25 0.77 -8.57
C PHE A 81 -3.62 -0.60 -7.95
N VAL A 82 -4.74 -0.68 -7.20
CA VAL A 82 -5.22 -1.96 -6.65
C VAL A 82 -5.56 -2.98 -7.73
N ARG A 83 -6.21 -2.56 -8.82
CA ARG A 83 -6.56 -3.45 -9.94
C ARG A 83 -5.32 -3.98 -10.67
N ILE A 84 -4.29 -3.16 -10.81
CA ILE A 84 -3.01 -3.61 -11.38
C ILE A 84 -2.35 -4.61 -10.43
N MET A 85 -2.32 -4.33 -9.13
CA MET A 85 -1.76 -5.26 -8.14
C MET A 85 -2.51 -6.59 -8.12
N SER A 86 -3.84 -6.61 -8.24
CA SER A 86 -4.62 -7.85 -8.23
C SER A 86 -4.34 -8.77 -9.41
N GLN A 87 -3.91 -8.23 -10.55
CA GLN A 87 -3.47 -9.02 -11.69
C GLN A 87 -2.09 -9.66 -11.47
N ARG A 88 -1.34 -9.18 -10.47
CA ARG A 88 0.05 -9.59 -10.21
C ARG A 88 0.23 -10.32 -8.89
N VAL A 89 -0.75 -10.23 -8.00
CA VAL A 89 -0.86 -11.10 -6.84
C VAL A 89 -1.38 -12.44 -7.35
N ASP A 90 -0.46 -13.39 -7.51
CA ASP A 90 -0.84 -14.78 -7.68
C ASP A 90 -1.02 -15.37 -6.29
N ALA A 91 -2.26 -15.77 -5.98
CA ALA A 91 -2.62 -16.38 -4.71
C ALA A 91 -1.87 -17.70 -4.45
N ASP A 92 -1.35 -18.35 -5.50
CA ASP A 92 -0.70 -19.65 -5.41
C ASP A 92 0.84 -19.61 -5.54
N THR A 93 1.43 -18.55 -6.11
CA THR A 93 2.90 -18.52 -6.40
C THR A 93 3.70 -17.43 -5.70
N THR A 94 3.06 -16.37 -5.18
CA THR A 94 3.79 -15.31 -4.47
C THR A 94 3.89 -15.61 -2.98
N ALA A 95 4.84 -16.49 -2.63
CA ALA A 95 4.95 -17.05 -1.29
C ALA A 95 5.21 -16.05 -0.15
N ASN A 96 5.76 -14.85 -0.44
CA ASN A 96 5.98 -13.82 0.55
C ASN A 96 6.15 -12.41 -0.07
N TRP A 97 6.07 -11.41 0.79
CA TRP A 97 6.18 -9.98 0.45
C TRP A 97 7.47 -9.60 -0.29
N ALA A 98 8.63 -10.16 0.11
CA ALA A 98 9.91 -9.84 -0.52
C ALA A 98 9.97 -10.33 -1.96
N THR A 99 9.46 -11.54 -2.23
CA THR A 99 9.34 -12.08 -3.60
C THR A 99 8.42 -11.22 -4.45
N PHE A 100 7.27 -10.77 -3.91
CA PHE A 100 6.35 -9.91 -4.64
C PHE A 100 7.02 -8.60 -5.05
N LEU A 101 7.78 -7.96 -4.16
CA LEU A 101 8.54 -6.75 -4.48
C LEU A 101 9.59 -7.00 -5.59
N ASP A 102 10.31 -8.12 -5.51
CA ASP A 102 11.37 -8.45 -6.47
C ASP A 102 10.82 -8.68 -7.90
N GLN A 103 9.62 -9.26 -8.01
CA GLN A 103 8.93 -9.51 -9.27
C GLN A 103 8.23 -8.27 -9.85
N ASN A 104 8.02 -7.24 -9.04
CA ASN A 104 7.23 -6.05 -9.39
C ASN A 104 8.04 -4.75 -9.26
N LYS A 105 9.31 -4.78 -9.64
CA LYS A 105 10.21 -3.61 -9.52
C LYS A 105 9.68 -2.38 -10.28
N ASP A 106 9.00 -2.58 -11.40
CA ASP A 106 8.33 -1.49 -12.14
C ASP A 106 7.27 -0.79 -11.28
N LEU A 107 6.47 -1.52 -10.50
CA LEU A 107 5.53 -0.93 -9.55
C LEU A 107 6.26 -0.28 -8.38
N VAL A 108 7.37 -0.84 -7.90
CA VAL A 108 8.14 -0.27 -6.78
C VAL A 108 8.80 1.05 -7.18
N ASP A 109 9.40 1.10 -8.37
CA ASP A 109 10.27 2.18 -8.82
C ASP A 109 9.51 3.23 -9.64
N ASP A 110 8.47 2.84 -10.39
CA ASP A 110 7.68 3.72 -11.26
C ASP A 110 6.20 3.32 -11.38
N ALA A 111 5.50 3.25 -10.24
CA ALA A 111 4.06 2.99 -10.23
C ALA A 111 3.27 3.95 -11.15
N LYS A 112 3.72 5.21 -11.29
CA LYS A 112 3.06 6.19 -12.18
C LYS A 112 3.22 5.78 -13.64
N GLY A 113 4.39 5.32 -14.07
CA GLY A 113 4.60 4.79 -15.41
C GLY A 113 3.71 3.58 -15.69
N VAL A 114 3.59 2.66 -14.74
CA VAL A 114 2.70 1.50 -14.86
C VAL A 114 1.23 1.92 -14.95
N ILE A 115 0.77 2.82 -14.07
CA ILE A 115 -0.60 3.33 -14.10
C ILE A 115 -0.87 4.07 -15.40
N ARG A 116 0.08 4.85 -15.93
CA ARG A 116 -0.07 5.54 -17.22
C ARG A 116 -0.27 4.56 -18.39
N GLN A 117 0.35 3.38 -18.35
CA GLN A 117 0.13 2.33 -19.35
C GLN A 117 -1.25 1.68 -19.20
N TYR A 118 -1.77 1.59 -17.97
CA TYR A 118 -3.11 1.07 -17.68
C TYR A 118 -4.22 2.05 -18.08
N ASP A 119 -4.08 3.31 -17.67
CA ASP A 119 -4.95 4.43 -18.00
C ASP A 119 -4.16 5.75 -17.90
N ALA A 120 -3.83 6.32 -19.06
CA ALA A 120 -3.04 7.54 -19.16
C ALA A 120 -3.74 8.77 -18.59
N THR A 121 -5.07 8.75 -18.44
CA THR A 121 -5.84 9.90 -17.95
C THR A 121 -5.71 10.11 -16.43
N LEU A 122 -5.23 9.10 -15.70
CA LEU A 122 -5.11 9.12 -14.25
C LEU A 122 -3.80 9.75 -13.75
N VAL A 123 -2.81 9.94 -14.62
CA VAL A 123 -1.49 10.47 -14.25
C VAL A 123 -1.30 11.85 -14.86
N LYS A 124 -1.32 12.88 -14.01
CA LYS A 124 -1.07 14.28 -14.38
C LYS A 124 0.42 14.57 -14.59
#